data_AF-A0A441TNQ9-F1
#
_entry.id   AF-A0A441TNQ9-F1
#
_cell.length_a   1.000
_cell.length_b   1.000
_cell.length_c   1.000
_cell.angle_alpha   90.00
_cell.angle_beta   90.00
_cell.angle_gamma   90.00
#
_symmetry.space_group_name_H-M   'P 1'
#
loop_
_entity.id
_entity.type
_entity.pdbx_description
1 polymer ?
#
loop_
_entity_poly.entity_id
_entity_poly.type
_entity_poly.pdbx_seq_one_letter_code
_entity_poly.pdbx_strand_id
1 'polypeptide(L)'
;MGGLGSISVAMDRGSPKWPLTIEVRSSQPVLACLGSQYAGWNLSSQGYFAMGSGPARALARVEPLFETLSYRDTASSAVLILETAEPPPQA
;
A
#
# COMPACT_ATOMS: atom_id res chain seq x y z
N MET A 1 2.04 4.05 1.07
CA MET A 1 1.55 5.37 0.62
C MET A 1 2.47 6.05 -0.41
N GLY A 2 3.34 5.30 -1.10
CA GLY A 2 4.17 5.84 -2.20
C GLY A 2 5.06 7.04 -1.87
N GLY A 3 5.43 7.24 -0.59
CA GLY A 3 6.11 8.47 -0.15
C GLY A 3 5.22 9.73 -0.12
N LEU A 4 3.95 9.62 -0.49
CA LEU A 4 2.98 10.72 -0.58
C LEU A 4 2.17 10.92 0.71
N GLY A 5 2.58 10.28 1.81
CA GLY A 5 1.95 10.42 3.12
C GLY A 5 2.97 10.60 4.23
N SER A 6 2.62 11.41 5.23
CA SER A 6 3.34 11.50 6.50
C SER A 6 2.63 10.64 7.53
N ILE A 7 3.39 9.79 8.22
CA ILE A 7 2.89 8.87 9.23
C ILE A 7 3.68 9.13 10.50
N SER A 8 2.99 9.42 11.60
CA SER A 8 3.62 9.59 12.91
C SER A 8 2.82 8.88 13.99
N VAL A 9 3.51 8.44 15.03
CA VAL A 9 2.88 7.91 16.23
C VAL A 9 2.57 9.09 17.15
N ALA A 10 1.34 9.17 17.67
CA ALA A 10 0.90 10.24 18.55
C ALA A 10 0.25 9.68 19.82
N MET A 11 0.24 10.49 20.87
CA MET A 11 -0.48 10.19 22.10
C MET A 11 -1.82 10.92 22.12
N ASP A 12 -2.92 10.19 22.03
CA ASP A 12 -4.28 10.71 22.16
C ASP A 12 -4.80 10.52 23.60
N ARG A 13 -4.73 11.59 24.38
CA ARG A 13 -5.23 11.60 25.78
C ARG A 13 -6.76 11.56 25.87
N GLY A 14 -7.48 11.77 24.77
CA GLY A 14 -8.93 11.61 24.69
C GLY A 14 -9.38 10.15 24.56
N SER A 15 -8.48 9.25 24.21
CA SER A 15 -8.75 7.82 24.03
C SER A 15 -8.06 6.98 25.13
N PRO A 16 -8.65 6.88 26.33
CA PRO A 16 -7.98 6.25 27.48
C PRO A 16 -7.69 4.76 27.30
N LYS A 17 -8.47 4.06 26.45
CA LYS A 17 -8.23 2.64 26.13
C LYS A 17 -7.12 2.45 25.09
N TRP A 18 -6.91 3.43 24.22
CA TRP A 18 -5.97 3.36 23.09
C TRP A 18 -5.22 4.69 22.96
N PRO A 19 -4.35 5.01 23.93
CA PRO A 19 -3.72 6.32 23.97
C PRO A 19 -2.62 6.45 22.91
N LEU A 20 -2.14 5.35 22.34
CA LEU A 20 -1.17 5.36 21.24
C LEU A 20 -1.92 5.24 19.90
N THR A 21 -1.78 6.24 19.05
CA THR A 21 -2.47 6.31 17.75
C THR A 21 -1.48 6.54 16.61
N ILE A 22 -1.89 6.19 15.40
CA ILE A 22 -1.17 6.52 14.17
C ILE A 22 -1.87 7.68 13.50
N GLU A 23 -1.18 8.81 13.37
CA GLU A 23 -1.64 9.93 12.54
C GLU A 23 -1.11 9.75 11.12
N VAL A 24 -2.03 9.79 10.16
CA VAL A 24 -1.71 9.67 8.74
C VAL A 24 -2.23 10.91 8.01
N ARG A 25 -1.34 11.60 7.29
CA ARG A 25 -1.67 12.82 6.53
C ARG A 25 -1.18 12.70 5.10
N SER A 26 -1.98 13.13 4.13
CA SER A 26 -1.57 13.20 2.72
C SER A 26 -2.33 14.30 2.00
N SER A 27 -1.64 15.08 1.17
CA SER A 27 -2.24 16.02 0.23
C SER A 27 -2.60 15.38 -1.11
N GLN A 28 -2.31 14.08 -1.29
CA GLN A 28 -2.61 13.30 -2.49
C GLN A 28 -3.31 11.99 -2.11
N PRO A 29 -4.45 12.04 -1.40
CA PRO A 29 -5.05 10.86 -0.76
C PRO A 29 -5.42 9.77 -1.77
N VAL A 30 -5.86 10.11 -2.98
CA VAL A 30 -6.20 9.10 -4.00
C VAL A 30 -4.97 8.27 -4.40
N LEU A 31 -3.85 8.92 -4.74
CA LEU A 31 -2.63 8.20 -5.10
C LEU A 31 -1.98 7.51 -3.89
N ALA A 32 -1.92 8.20 -2.76
CA ALA A 32 -1.29 7.68 -1.55
C ALA A 32 -2.04 6.46 -1.00
N CYS A 33 -3.38 6.55 -0.89
CA CYS A 33 -4.22 5.52 -0.31
C CYS A 33 -4.61 4.46 -1.35
N LEU A 34 -5.22 4.82 -2.49
CA LEU A 34 -5.71 3.84 -3.47
C LEU A 34 -4.61 3.37 -4.44
N GLY A 35 -3.83 4.30 -4.98
CA GLY A 35 -2.79 4.00 -5.97
C GLY A 35 -1.55 3.31 -5.37
N SER A 36 -1.37 3.36 -4.06
CA SER A 36 -0.21 2.76 -3.38
C SER A 36 -0.60 1.93 -2.16
N GLN A 37 -1.12 2.54 -1.08
CA GLN A 37 -1.28 1.85 0.20
C GLN A 37 -2.26 0.67 0.17
N TYR A 38 -3.33 0.77 -0.62
CA TYR A 38 -4.37 -0.23 -0.68
C TYR A 38 -3.79 -1.61 -1.06
N ALA A 39 -4.17 -2.64 -0.31
CA ALA A 39 -3.79 -4.02 -0.55
C ALA A 39 -4.70 -4.65 -1.61
N GLY A 40 -4.67 -4.10 -2.82
CA GLY A 40 -5.59 -4.48 -3.88
C GLY A 40 -5.09 -5.58 -4.81
N TRP A 41 -3.79 -5.87 -4.80
CA TRP A 41 -3.22 -6.90 -5.69
C TRP A 41 -3.19 -8.25 -4.98
N ASN A 42 -4.12 -9.14 -5.34
CA ASN A 42 -4.07 -10.53 -4.92
C ASN A 42 -2.99 -11.30 -5.71
N LEU A 43 -1.95 -11.78 -5.03
CA LEU A 43 -0.85 -12.55 -5.63
C LEU A 43 -1.05 -14.02 -5.30
N SER A 44 -1.16 -14.84 -6.34
CA SER A 44 -1.25 -16.28 -6.22
C SER A 44 -0.31 -16.96 -7.22
N SER A 45 0.56 -17.84 -6.72
CA SER A 45 1.47 -18.63 -7.57
C SER A 45 1.93 -19.87 -6.83
N GLN A 46 1.79 -21.05 -7.45
CA GLN A 46 2.36 -22.32 -6.94
C GLN A 46 2.07 -22.60 -5.45
N GLY A 47 0.86 -22.28 -4.97
CA GLY A 47 0.46 -22.49 -3.58
C GLY A 47 0.83 -21.35 -2.62
N TYR A 48 1.58 -20.35 -3.07
CA TYR A 48 1.82 -19.10 -2.35
C TYR A 48 0.66 -18.12 -2.56
N PHE A 49 0.26 -17.45 -1.48
CA PHE A 49 -0.77 -16.41 -1.47
C PHE A 49 -0.32 -15.22 -0.63
N ALA A 50 -0.50 -14.01 -1.15
CA ALA A 50 -0.24 -12.78 -0.42
C ALA A 50 -1.11 -11.62 -0.95
N MET A 51 -1.42 -10.67 -0.06
CA MET A 51 -2.00 -9.40 -0.48
C MET A 51 -0.89 -8.38 -0.73
N GLY A 52 -0.79 -7.91 -1.96
CA GLY A 52 0.17 -6.93 -2.42
C GLY A 52 -0.36 -5.50 -2.24
N SER A 53 0.45 -4.68 -1.56
CA SER A 53 0.31 -3.23 -1.41
C SER A 53 1.55 -2.52 -1.96
N GLY A 54 1.49 -1.20 -2.12
CA GLY A 54 2.66 -0.37 -2.42
C GLY A 54 2.70 0.20 -3.85
N PRO A 55 3.68 1.06 -4.14
CA PRO A 55 3.75 1.82 -5.40
C PRO A 55 3.94 0.93 -6.64
N ALA A 56 4.48 -0.29 -6.51
CA ALA A 56 4.58 -1.23 -7.64
C ALA A 56 3.23 -1.51 -8.31
N ARG A 57 2.11 -1.40 -7.57
CA ARG A 57 0.75 -1.54 -8.12
C ARG A 57 0.46 -0.54 -9.23
N ALA A 58 0.95 0.70 -9.10
CA ALA A 58 0.77 1.75 -10.11
C ALA A 58 1.68 1.59 -11.36
N LEU A 59 2.72 0.77 -11.27
CA LEU A 59 3.52 0.32 -12.41
C LEU A 59 2.82 -0.83 -13.16
N ALA A 60 2.38 -1.85 -12.40
CA ALA A 60 1.80 -3.08 -12.95
C ALA A 60 0.38 -2.91 -13.49
N ARG A 61 -0.47 -2.13 -12.79
CA ARG A 61 -1.86 -1.81 -13.15
C ARG A 61 -2.71 -3.03 -13.51
N VAL A 62 -2.54 -4.14 -12.79
CA VAL A 62 -3.30 -5.39 -13.02
C VAL A 62 -4.70 -5.38 -12.39
N GLU A 63 -5.02 -4.34 -11.62
CA GLU A 63 -6.30 -4.20 -10.92
C GLU A 63 -7.23 -3.23 -11.69
N PRO A 64 -8.55 -3.51 -11.75
CA PRO A 64 -9.53 -2.62 -12.40
C PRO A 64 -9.53 -1.19 -11.85
N LEU A 65 -9.14 -1.01 -10.58
CA LEU A 65 -8.98 0.30 -9.95
C LEU A 65 -8.14 1.26 -10.82
N PHE A 66 -7.09 0.76 -11.47
CA PHE A 66 -6.21 1.58 -12.28
C PHE A 66 -6.81 1.99 -13.63
N GLU A 67 -7.96 1.46 -14.04
CA GLU A 67 -8.73 1.99 -15.17
C GLU A 67 -9.45 3.28 -14.77
N THR A 68 -9.83 3.41 -13.49
CA THR A 68 -10.46 4.60 -12.93
C THR A 68 -9.42 5.66 -12.54
N LEU A 69 -8.27 5.22 -12.02
CA LEU A 69 -7.16 6.14 -11.70
C LEU A 69 -6.47 6.59 -13.00
N SER A 70 -6.53 7.89 -13.31
CA SER A 70 -5.78 8.50 -14.42
C SER A 70 -4.28 8.66 -14.10
N TYR A 71 -3.66 7.66 -13.47
CA TYR A 71 -2.26 7.65 -13.06
C TYR A 71 -1.60 6.33 -13.44
N ARG A 72 -0.41 6.43 -14.01
CA ARG A 72 0.51 5.32 -14.27
C ARG A 72 1.90 5.78 -13.86
N ASP A 73 2.55 4.97 -13.05
CA ASP A 73 3.92 5.27 -12.64
C ASP A 73 4.91 4.92 -13.75
N THR A 74 6.07 5.56 -13.76
CA THR A 74 7.18 5.29 -14.69
C THR A 74 8.48 5.26 -13.93
N ALA A 75 8.95 4.07 -13.60
CA ALA A 75 10.18 3.86 -12.83
C ALA A 75 10.91 2.59 -13.32
N SER A 76 12.24 2.58 -13.16
CA SER A 76 13.09 1.41 -13.43
C SER A 76 13.11 0.40 -12.29
N SER A 77 12.49 0.72 -11.15
CA SER A 77 12.48 -0.11 -9.95
C SER A 77 11.08 -0.09 -9.34
N ALA A 78 10.71 -1.19 -8.70
CA ALA A 78 9.40 -1.38 -8.09
C ALA A 78 9.54 -1.74 -6.61
N VAL A 79 8.65 -1.19 -5.77
CA VAL A 79 8.56 -1.55 -4.34
C VAL A 79 7.15 -2.06 -4.06
N LEU A 80 7.08 -3.28 -3.53
CA LEU A 80 5.85 -3.97 -3.18
C LEU A 80 5.94 -4.46 -1.74
N ILE A 81 4.84 -4.34 -1.01
CA ILE A 81 4.68 -4.80 0.36
C ILE A 81 3.74 -5.99 0.31
N LEU A 82 4.12 -7.09 0.93
CA LEU A 82 3.34 -8.32 0.98
C LEU A 82 2.83 -8.54 2.40
N GLU A 83 1.51 -8.64 2.55
CA GLU A 83 0.91 -9.18 3.76
C GLU A 83 0.81 -10.70 3.61
N THR A 84 1.66 -11.40 4.36
CA THR A 84 1.86 -12.85 4.26
C THR A 84 2.57 -13.37 5.52
N ALA A 85 2.43 -14.67 5.79
CA ALA A 85 3.13 -15.34 6.89
C ALA A 85 4.55 -15.80 6.50
N GLU A 86 4.80 -16.00 5.20
CA GLU A 86 6.05 -16.56 4.68
C GLU A 86 6.65 -15.64 3.61
N PRO A 87 7.98 -15.56 3.50
CA PRO A 87 8.61 -14.81 2.43
C PRO A 87 8.16 -15.36 1.06
N PRO A 88 8.09 -14.51 0.02
CA PRO A 88 7.76 -14.99 -1.32
C PRO A 88 8.80 -16.02 -1.80
N PRO A 89 8.39 -17.01 -2.61
CA PRO A 89 9.31 -17.98 -3.18
C PRO A 89 10.35 -17.28 -4.06
N GLN A 90 11.52 -17.89 -4.21
CA GLN A 90 12.51 -17.42 -5.16
C GLN A 90 11.94 -17.51 -6.59
N ALA A 91 12.20 -16.46 -7.38
CA ALA A 91 11.80 -16.39 -8.78
C ALA A 91 12.53 -17.41 -9.66
#